data_AF-B3PI92-F1
#
_entry.id   AF-B3PI92-F1
#
_cell.length_a   1.000
_cell.length_b   1.000
_cell.length_c   1.000
_cell.angle_alpha   90.00
_cell.angle_beta   90.00
_cell.angle_gamma   90.00
#
_symmetry.space_group_name_H-M   'P 1'
#
loop_
_entity.id
_entity.type
_entity.pdbx_description
1 polymer ?
#
loop_
_entity_poly.entity_id
_entity_poly.type
_entity_poly.pdbx_seq_one_letter_code
_entity_poly.pdbx_strand_id
1 'polypeptide(L)'
;MDVGSVVNQGLIGMQTSQASMLQSAQQIARAGTAQPTPANQPAPQASQEQDLVEPLVNLRVQAQVFDANAKVVKTAEETIGTLLDVKA
;
A
#
# COMPACT_ATOMS: atom_id res chain seq x y z
N MET A 1 -2.54 -14.31 22.97
CA MET A 1 -2.79 -13.43 21.81
C MET A 1 -4.28 -13.38 21.61
N ASP A 2 -4.90 -12.22 21.82
CA ASP A 2 -6.34 -12.05 21.68
C ASP A 2 -6.71 -11.73 20.23
N VAL A 3 -7.77 -12.37 19.71
CA VAL A 3 -8.29 -12.11 18.35
C VAL A 3 -8.59 -10.62 18.14
N GLY A 4 -9.06 -9.92 19.19
CA GLY A 4 -9.26 -8.47 19.14
C GLY A 4 -7.97 -7.67 18.91
N SER A 5 -6.85 -8.12 19.48
CA SER A 5 -5.55 -7.43 19.29
C SER A 5 -5.02 -7.57 17.86
N VAL A 6 -5.18 -8.73 17.23
CA VAL A 6 -4.74 -8.95 15.83
C VAL A 6 -5.65 -8.27 14.81
N VAL A 7 -6.96 -8.17 15.07
CA VAL A 7 -7.89 -7.39 14.23
C VAL A 7 -7.54 -5.90 14.29
N ASN A 8 -7.34 -5.37 15.50
CA ASN A 8 -6.96 -3.96 15.67
C ASN A 8 -5.63 -3.65 14.96
N GLN A 9 -4.65 -4.55 15.07
CA GLN A 9 -3.35 -4.38 14.43
C GLN A 9 -3.43 -4.51 12.90
N GLY A 10 -4.28 -5.41 12.39
CA GLY A 10 -4.59 -5.50 10.97
C GLY A 10 -5.26 -4.23 10.44
N LEU A 11 -6.24 -3.68 11.17
CA LEU A 11 -6.90 -2.44 10.80
C LEU A 11 -5.94 -1.24 10.77
N ILE A 12 -5.10 -1.11 11.79
CA ILE A 12 -4.04 -0.09 11.84
C ILE A 12 -3.10 -0.26 10.64
N GLY A 13 -2.65 -1.49 10.37
CA GLY A 13 -1.80 -1.80 9.23
C GLY A 13 -2.42 -1.43 7.89
N MET A 14 -3.73 -1.67 7.71
CA MET A 14 -4.48 -1.28 6.52
C MET A 14 -4.57 0.26 6.38
N GLN A 15 -4.84 0.98 7.47
CA GLN A 15 -4.91 2.45 7.46
C GLN A 15 -3.56 3.09 7.12
N THR A 16 -2.48 2.62 7.76
CA THR A 16 -1.12 3.06 7.44
C THR A 16 -0.77 2.75 5.99
N SER A 17 -1.17 1.57 5.51
CA SER A 17 -0.95 1.19 4.11
C SER A 17 -1.65 2.10 3.14
N GLN A 18 -2.90 2.46 3.43
CA GLN A 18 -3.66 3.37 2.59
C GLN A 18 -2.99 4.75 2.49
N ALA A 19 -2.52 5.30 3.60
CA ALA A 19 -1.82 6.59 3.61
C ALA A 19 -0.54 6.56 2.75
N SER A 20 0.30 5.54 2.91
CA SER A 20 1.54 5.38 2.12
C SER A 20 1.27 5.11 0.64
N MET A 21 0.19 4.37 0.30
CA MET A 21 -0.24 4.18 -1.08
C MET A 21 -0.68 5.50 -1.73
N LEU A 22 -1.43 6.34 -1.02
CA LEU A 22 -1.83 7.66 -1.53
C LEU A 22 -0.63 8.57 -1.77
N GLN A 23 0.35 8.57 -0.86
CA GLN A 23 1.59 9.33 -1.03
C GLN A 23 2.38 8.85 -2.26
N SER A 24 2.51 7.54 -2.45
CA SER A 24 3.20 6.95 -3.61
C SER A 24 2.47 7.28 -4.91
N ALA A 25 1.14 7.22 -4.92
CA ALA A 25 0.32 7.60 -6.07
C ALA A 25 0.50 9.09 -6.43
N GLN A 26 0.60 9.98 -5.44
CA GLN A 26 0.88 11.40 -5.67
C GLN A 26 2.27 11.64 -6.27
N GLN A 27 3.29 10.89 -5.81
CA GLN A 27 4.64 10.95 -6.37
C GLN A 27 4.66 10.48 -7.83
N ILE A 28 3.99 9.37 -8.15
CA ILE A 28 3.83 8.87 -9.52
C ILE A 28 3.12 9.90 -10.41
N ALA A 29 2.01 10.47 -9.94
CA ALA A 29 1.25 11.47 -10.70
C ALA A 29 2.11 12.71 -10.99
N ARG A 30 2.90 13.18 -10.02
CA ARG A 30 3.81 14.31 -10.18
C ARG A 30 4.92 14.02 -11.17
N ALA A 31 5.55 12.86 -11.06
CA ALA A 31 6.62 12.43 -11.97
C ALA A 31 6.10 12.25 -13.40
N GLY A 32 4.88 11.74 -13.58
CA GLY A 32 4.22 11.65 -14.89
C GLY A 32 3.82 13.00 -15.49
N THR A 33 3.73 14.07 -14.69
CA THR A 33 3.45 15.44 -15.14
C THR A 33 4.70 16.31 -15.32
N ALA A 34 5.91 15.77 -15.09
CA ALA A 34 7.15 16.51 -15.29
C ALA A 34 7.31 16.88 -16.78
N GLN A 35 7.15 18.18 -17.04
CA GLN A 35 7.19 18.89 -18.32
C GLN A 35 8.31 18.40 -19.27
N PRO A 36 8.09 18.33 -20.60
CA PRO A 36 9.15 18.09 -21.57
C PRO A 36 10.27 19.12 -21.41
N THR A 37 11.49 18.63 -21.18
CA THR A 37 12.71 19.45 -21.15
C THR A 37 12.82 20.22 -22.47
N PRO A 38 13.04 21.56 -22.47
CA PRO A 38 13.21 22.32 -23.70
C PRO A 38 14.37 21.75 -24.52
N ALA A 39 14.17 21.61 -25.84
CA ALA A 39 14.97 20.86 -26.81
C ALA A 39 16.46 21.28 -27.00
N ASN A 40 16.99 22.15 -26.13
CA ASN A 40 18.31 22.76 -26.28
C ASN A 40 19.28 22.49 -25.11
N GLN A 41 18.99 21.54 -24.22
CA GLN A 41 19.94 21.07 -23.20
C GLN A 41 20.09 19.55 -23.27
N PRO A 42 21.31 18.99 -23.13
CA PRO A 42 21.49 17.55 -23.05
C PRO A 42 20.72 17.04 -21.83
N ALA A 43 19.61 16.37 -22.09
CA ALA A 43 18.74 15.84 -21.06
C ALA A 43 19.47 14.70 -20.32
N PRO A 44 19.58 14.73 -18.98
CA PRO A 44 19.88 13.52 -18.22
C PRO A 44 18.63 12.63 -18.25
N GLN A 45 18.47 11.86 -19.33
CA GLN A 45 17.32 10.97 -19.55
C GLN A 45 17.23 9.85 -18.50
N ALA A 46 18.32 9.55 -17.78
CA ALA A 46 18.36 8.51 -16.76
C ALA A 46 17.67 8.90 -15.44
N SER A 47 17.45 10.19 -15.16
CA SER A 47 16.97 10.61 -13.83
C SER A 47 15.45 10.49 -13.67
N GLN A 48 14.66 10.62 -14.74
CA GLN A 48 13.20 10.60 -14.68
C GLN A 48 12.63 9.19 -14.49
N GLU A 49 13.22 8.18 -15.14
CA GLU A 49 12.79 6.78 -15.00
C GLU A 49 13.07 6.27 -13.57
N GLN A 50 14.21 6.66 -12.99
CA GLN A 50 14.59 6.28 -11.62
C GLN A 50 13.68 6.91 -10.56
N ASP A 51 13.14 8.11 -10.83
CA ASP A 51 12.21 8.84 -9.95
C ASP A 51 10.79 8.21 -9.89
N LEU A 52 10.44 7.39 -10.89
CA LEU A 52 9.17 6.65 -10.96
C LEU A 52 9.27 5.22 -10.40
N VAL A 53 10.42 4.57 -10.50
CA VAL A 53 10.60 3.17 -10.04
C VAL A 53 10.38 3.05 -8.54
N GLU A 54 10.98 3.92 -7.74
CA GLU A 54 10.87 3.88 -6.28
C GLU A 54 9.41 4.00 -5.79
N PRO A 55 8.61 5.02 -6.21
CA PRO A 55 7.23 5.13 -5.77
C PRO A 55 6.33 4.02 -6.34
N LEU A 56 6.62 3.47 -7.53
CA LEU A 56 5.89 2.32 -8.07
C LEU A 56 6.12 1.05 -7.25
N VAL A 57 7.38 0.78 -6.88
CA VAL A 57 7.75 -0.36 -6.03
C VAL A 57 7.13 -0.19 -4.64
N ASN A 58 7.25 0.99 -4.05
CA ASN A 58 6.67 1.30 -2.74
C ASN A 58 5.14 1.13 -2.75
N LEU A 59 4.44 1.65 -3.78
CA LEU A 59 3.01 1.43 -3.96
C LEU A 59 2.66 -0.06 -3.96
N ARG A 60 3.47 -0.89 -4.64
CA ARG A 60 3.21 -2.33 -4.72
C ARG A 60 3.48 -3.08 -3.42
N VAL A 61 4.58 -2.75 -2.74
CA VAL A 61 4.89 -3.30 -1.41
C VAL A 61 3.75 -2.95 -0.46
N GLN A 62 3.30 -1.70 -0.46
CA GLN A 62 2.25 -1.25 0.45
C GLN A 62 0.88 -1.88 0.14
N ALA A 63 0.57 -2.13 -1.13
CA ALA A 63 -0.61 -2.89 -1.52
C ALA A 63 -0.55 -4.33 -0.98
N GLN A 64 0.62 -4.98 -1.05
CA GLN A 64 0.78 -6.33 -0.50
C GLN A 64 0.66 -6.35 1.02
N VAL A 65 1.18 -5.33 1.72
CA VAL A 65 1.00 -5.17 3.17
C VAL A 65 -0.47 -4.97 3.50
N PHE A 66 -1.19 -4.15 2.72
CA PHE A 66 -2.64 -3.98 2.89
C PHE A 66 -3.38 -5.32 2.77
N ASP A 67 -3.13 -6.08 1.70
CA ASP A 67 -3.76 -7.38 1.45
C ASP A 67 -3.45 -8.40 2.55
N ALA A 68 -2.21 -8.41 3.05
CA ALA A 68 -1.82 -9.28 4.15
C ALA A 68 -2.59 -8.94 5.44
N ASN A 69 -2.70 -7.65 5.77
CA ASN A 69 -3.48 -7.21 6.94
C ASN A 69 -4.98 -7.52 6.77
N ALA A 70 -5.53 -7.32 5.57
CA ALA A 70 -6.91 -7.67 5.25
C ALA A 70 -7.17 -9.17 5.43
N LYS A 71 -6.21 -10.02 5.04
CA LYS A 71 -6.29 -11.47 5.26
C LYS A 71 -6.29 -11.84 6.74
N VAL A 72 -5.48 -11.16 7.57
CA VAL A 72 -5.47 -11.37 9.04
C VAL A 72 -6.82 -11.03 9.65
N VAL A 73 -7.40 -9.87 9.28
CA VAL A 73 -8.72 -9.46 9.76
C VAL A 73 -9.78 -10.47 9.33
N LYS A 74 -9.77 -10.90 8.06
CA LYS A 74 -10.69 -11.91 7.55
C LYS A 74 -10.60 -13.24 8.28
N THR A 75 -9.39 -13.76 8.50
CA THR A 75 -9.21 -15.03 9.24
C THR A 75 -9.65 -14.90 10.70
N ALA A 76 -9.45 -13.73 11.32
CA ALA A 76 -9.97 -13.44 12.64
C ALA A 76 -11.52 -13.43 12.67
N GLU A 77 -12.17 -12.81 11.68
CA GLU A 77 -13.63 -12.84 11.53
C GLU A 77 -14.16 -14.26 11.34
N GLU A 78 -13.54 -15.06 10.46
CA GLU A 78 -13.90 -16.46 10.24
C GLU A 78 -13.74 -17.30 11.51
N THR A 79 -12.68 -17.05 12.30
CA THR A 79 -12.46 -17.73 13.58
C THR A 79 -13.54 -17.35 14.60
N ILE A 80 -13.93 -16.07 14.69
CA ILE A 80 -15.03 -15.65 15.57
C ILE A 80 -16.36 -16.26 15.10
N GLY A 81 -16.63 -16.24 13.80
CA GLY A 81 -17.85 -16.81 13.22
C GLY A 81 -17.99 -18.30 13.51
N THR A 82 -16.92 -19.08 13.30
CA THR A 82 -16.91 -20.52 13.60
C THR A 82 -17.05 -20.80 15.10
N LEU A 83 -16.46 -19.99 15.98
CA LEU A 83 -16.67 -20.12 17.44
C LEU A 83 -18.10 -19.79 17.87
N LEU A 84 -18.76 -18.87 17.18
CA LEU A 84 -20.16 -18.51 17.44
C LEU A 84 -21.09 -19.65 16.98
N ASP A 85 -20.84 -20.22 15.81
CA ASP A 85 -21.62 -21.32 15.23
C ASP A 85 -21.55 -22.60 16.07
N VAL A 86 -20.38 -22.92 16.64
CA VAL A 86 -20.22 -24.09 17.54
C VAL A 86 -20.95 -23.93 18.89
N LYS A 87 -21.23 -22.69 19.32
CA LYS A 87 -21.94 -22.41 20.58
C LYS A 87 -23.45 -22.32 20.45
N ALA A 88 -23.98 -22.16 19.23
CA ALA A 88 -25.40 -22.07 18.93
C ALA A 88 -26.04 -23.48 18.87
#